data_AF-A0A3D9T2H8-F1
#
_entry.id   AF-A0A3D9T2H8-F1
#
_cell.length_a   1.000
_cell.length_b   1.000
_cell.length_c   1.000
_cell.angle_alpha   90.00
_cell.angle_beta   90.00
_cell.angle_gamma   90.00
#
_symmetry.space_group_name_H-M   'P 1'
#
loop_
_entity.id
_entity.type
_entity.pdbx_description
1 polymer ?
#
loop_
_entity_poly.entity_id
_entity_poly.type
_entity_poly.pdbx_seq_one_letter_code
_entity_poly.pdbx_strand_id
1 'polypeptide(L)'
;MIPGLLDPRCGPVRALGIDRSHGVLHTATAELAATDGFALPLGNPVVGGTSWASPQEAARRALGEAAERYAGHLVPADRLVRSAWRNLGAAAIDPETLALYSPDQLGRPGFPFVGLRRDTVTCWVTGRTAAGTDRLVPASLVWLAPGEHAESEGRPLHLPVAAGIAAGPTPAAARSAALAEVVERHALATAWHAGWAFPPLAVQPSPVPDGVRLRWFQVPNLLGAPVVLCTAEGHGDRLGVGCALAPNAADPVASAGAKAAAEALVSLDTLDAVIEGIPEWSGVLKPHREDRCYGDDYRPDLSDATDLVCTLQLLADPRTARRILARLTAGRPGGRWRPGPIDLDTAAAAHGLLVVTIDITPPDLARLGLAVARVVVPGLRSTGPAAFPFLGDGAEPLPSAPERLPMPHV
;
A
#
# COMPACT_ATOMS: atom_id res chain seq x y z
N MET A 1 9.56 -24.59 0.63
CA MET A 1 10.15 -23.52 1.48
C MET A 1 11.51 -23.18 0.93
N ILE A 2 11.94 -21.92 0.99
CA ILE A 2 13.26 -21.48 0.50
C ILE A 2 14.24 -21.65 1.66
N PRO A 3 15.11 -22.68 1.66
CA PRO A 3 16.05 -22.91 2.76
C PRO A 3 16.97 -21.70 2.91
N GLY A 4 17.13 -21.18 4.13
CA GLY A 4 17.96 -20.00 4.42
C GLY A 4 17.19 -18.67 4.55
N LEU A 5 15.98 -18.56 3.99
CA LEU A 5 15.10 -17.42 4.28
C LEU A 5 14.43 -17.58 5.66
N LEU A 6 13.81 -18.73 5.88
CA LEU A 6 13.25 -19.14 7.17
C LEU A 6 14.28 -19.97 7.93
N ASP A 7 14.91 -19.35 8.92
CA ASP A 7 15.81 -20.02 9.86
C ASP A 7 15.76 -19.30 11.22
N PRO A 8 15.44 -20.02 12.32
CA PRO A 8 15.24 -19.43 13.64
C PRO A 8 16.53 -18.94 14.32
N ARG A 9 17.70 -19.01 13.67
CA ARG A 9 19.00 -18.58 14.21
C ARG A 9 19.71 -17.58 13.31
N CYS A 10 19.65 -17.73 11.99
CA CYS A 10 20.38 -16.85 11.06
C CYS A 10 19.58 -16.35 9.86
N GLY A 11 18.31 -16.75 9.71
CA GLY A 11 17.49 -16.34 8.58
C GLY A 11 16.87 -14.95 8.78
N PRO A 12 16.58 -14.21 7.69
CA PRO A 12 15.77 -12.98 7.76
C PRO A 12 14.37 -13.21 8.33
N VAL A 13 13.85 -14.44 8.27
CA VAL A 13 12.57 -14.84 8.88
C VAL A 13 12.82 -15.88 9.96
N ARG A 14 12.35 -15.61 11.18
CA ARG A 14 12.60 -16.41 12.39
C ARG A 14 11.53 -17.45 12.64
N ALA A 15 10.28 -17.10 12.37
CA ALA A 15 9.13 -17.94 12.61
C ALA A 15 8.11 -17.78 11.48
N LEU A 16 7.33 -18.84 11.28
CA LEU A 16 6.22 -18.87 10.34
C LEU A 16 5.05 -19.56 11.03
N GLY A 17 3.95 -18.82 11.22
CA GLY A 17 2.66 -19.35 11.65
C GLY A 17 1.77 -19.62 10.45
N ILE A 18 0.94 -20.65 10.52
CA ILE A 18 -0.11 -20.91 9.54
C ILE A 18 -1.40 -21.10 10.31
N ASP A 19 -2.46 -20.44 9.85
CA ASP A 19 -3.79 -20.52 10.45
C ASP A 19 -4.89 -20.52 9.37
N ARG A 20 -6.15 -20.45 9.79
CA ARG A 20 -7.32 -20.31 8.93
C ARG A 20 -8.23 -19.21 9.43
N SER A 21 -8.50 -18.26 8.55
CA SER A 21 -9.50 -17.22 8.74
C SER A 21 -10.84 -17.68 8.17
N HIS A 22 -11.93 -17.45 8.91
CA HIS A 22 -13.31 -17.75 8.50
C HIS A 22 -13.53 -19.18 7.96
N GLY A 23 -12.76 -20.16 8.46
CA GLY A 23 -12.84 -21.57 8.10
C GLY A 23 -12.35 -21.95 6.68
N VAL A 24 -12.28 -21.00 5.76
CA VAL A 24 -12.00 -21.26 4.33
C VAL A 24 -10.72 -20.60 3.82
N LEU A 25 -10.27 -19.50 4.42
CA LEU A 25 -9.10 -18.76 3.96
C LEU A 25 -7.86 -19.22 4.72
N HIS A 26 -6.84 -19.72 4.03
CA HIS A 26 -5.56 -20.00 4.66
C HIS A 26 -4.80 -18.70 4.88
N THR A 27 -4.32 -18.49 6.11
CA THR A 27 -3.49 -17.36 6.49
C THR A 27 -2.13 -17.87 6.94
N ALA A 28 -1.11 -17.03 6.77
CA ALA A 28 0.21 -17.27 7.33
C ALA A 28 0.81 -15.96 7.82
N THR A 29 1.58 -16.03 8.88
CA THR A 29 2.32 -14.91 9.46
C THR A 29 3.81 -15.23 9.46
N ALA A 30 4.63 -14.31 9.01
CA ALA A 30 6.09 -14.43 9.05
C ALA A 30 6.66 -13.38 9.99
N GLU A 31 7.48 -13.82 10.94
CA GLU A 31 8.17 -12.94 11.89
C GLU A 31 9.61 -12.71 11.42
N LEU A 32 9.95 -11.47 11.11
CA LEU A 32 11.27 -11.06 10.66
C LEU A 32 12.29 -11.03 11.81
N ALA A 33 13.54 -11.30 11.49
CA ALA A 33 14.67 -11.07 12.38
C ALA A 33 14.86 -9.57 12.61
N ALA A 34 15.26 -9.19 13.82
CA ALA A 34 15.64 -7.82 14.11
C ALA A 34 16.90 -7.43 13.30
N THR A 35 16.88 -6.26 12.68
CA THR A 35 17.96 -5.75 11.83
C THR A 35 18.69 -4.55 12.45
N ASP A 36 18.33 -4.15 13.67
CA ASP A 36 18.83 -2.98 14.40
C ASP A 36 20.35 -2.95 14.59
N GLY A 37 21.02 -4.11 14.55
CA GLY A 37 22.47 -4.20 14.60
C GLY A 37 23.21 -3.74 13.34
N PHE A 38 22.53 -3.61 12.20
CA PHE A 38 23.17 -3.26 10.92
C PHE A 38 22.29 -2.47 9.93
N ALA A 39 21.03 -2.27 10.27
CA ALA A 39 20.06 -1.53 9.49
C ALA A 39 19.10 -0.75 10.40
N LEU A 40 18.21 0.00 9.77
CA LEU A 40 17.22 0.80 10.45
C LEU A 40 16.07 -0.09 10.97
N PRO A 41 15.33 0.32 12.02
CA PRO A 41 14.26 -0.49 12.60
C PRO A 41 13.17 -0.84 11.57
N LEU A 42 12.70 -2.10 11.59
CA LEU A 42 11.69 -2.63 10.66
C LEU A 42 10.25 -2.12 10.90
N GLY A 43 10.00 -1.44 12.03
CA GLY A 43 8.65 -1.21 12.55
C GLY A 43 8.04 -2.53 13.06
N ASN A 44 6.81 -2.85 12.64
CA ASN A 44 6.19 -4.15 12.92
C ASN A 44 6.95 -5.27 12.20
N PRO A 45 7.58 -6.23 12.93
CA PRO A 45 8.35 -7.31 12.33
C PRO A 45 7.47 -8.47 11.84
N VAL A 46 6.14 -8.37 11.93
CA VAL A 46 5.22 -9.42 11.48
C VAL A 46 4.51 -8.99 10.21
N VAL A 47 4.54 -9.87 9.21
CA VAL A 47 3.88 -9.69 7.90
C VAL A 47 3.00 -10.88 7.56
N GLY A 48 2.08 -10.69 6.62
CA GLY A 48 1.01 -11.64 6.34
C GLY A 48 1.09 -12.32 4.97
N GLY A 49 0.28 -13.36 4.79
CA GLY A 49 0.05 -13.97 3.48
C GLY A 49 -1.23 -14.78 3.48
N THR A 50 -1.99 -14.72 2.40
CA THR A 50 -3.30 -15.38 2.30
C THR A 50 -3.43 -16.22 1.04
N SER A 51 -4.12 -17.36 1.12
CA SER A 51 -4.50 -18.16 -0.04
C SER A 51 -5.83 -18.87 0.17
N TRP A 52 -6.65 -18.89 -0.86
CA TRP A 52 -7.88 -19.69 -0.93
C TRP A 52 -7.62 -21.16 -1.25
N ALA A 53 -6.42 -21.49 -1.77
CA ALA A 53 -6.13 -22.80 -2.33
C ALA A 53 -5.37 -23.70 -1.36
N SER A 54 -4.39 -23.16 -0.63
CA SER A 54 -3.56 -24.00 0.25
C SER A 54 -2.79 -23.21 1.33
N PRO A 55 -2.50 -23.84 2.48
CA PRO A 55 -1.64 -23.24 3.50
C PRO A 55 -0.21 -23.02 3.01
N GLN A 56 0.30 -23.86 2.12
CA GLN A 56 1.65 -23.70 1.56
C GLN A 56 1.77 -22.46 0.67
N GLU A 57 0.69 -22.07 -0.01
CA GLU A 57 0.70 -20.83 -0.79
C GLU A 57 0.59 -19.59 0.10
N ALA A 58 -0.25 -19.63 1.15
CA ALA A 58 -0.30 -18.57 2.16
C ALA A 58 1.09 -18.33 2.78
N ALA A 59 1.78 -19.41 3.17
CA ALA A 59 3.15 -19.37 3.67
C ALA A 59 4.15 -18.76 2.66
N ARG A 60 4.05 -19.12 1.37
CA ARG A 60 4.92 -18.52 0.33
C ARG A 60 4.70 -17.02 0.18
N ARG A 61 3.45 -16.55 0.27
CA ARG A 61 3.11 -15.13 0.20
C ARG A 61 3.63 -14.37 1.42
N ALA A 62 3.48 -14.93 2.63
CA ALA A 62 4.03 -14.34 3.85
C ALA A 62 5.56 -14.23 3.82
N LEU A 63 6.25 -15.25 3.29
CA LEU A 63 7.69 -15.18 3.08
C LEU A 63 8.11 -14.15 2.02
N GLY A 64 7.29 -13.95 0.98
CA GLY A 64 7.48 -12.90 -0.01
C GLY A 64 7.37 -11.51 0.59
N GLU A 65 6.29 -11.25 1.34
CA GLU A 65 6.08 -9.98 2.06
C GLU A 65 7.19 -9.73 3.09
N ALA A 66 7.74 -10.79 3.71
CA ALA A 66 8.88 -10.65 4.60
C ALA A 66 10.16 -10.26 3.86
N ALA A 67 10.42 -10.84 2.69
CA ALA A 67 11.54 -10.46 1.84
C ALA A 67 11.42 -9.00 1.37
N GLU A 68 10.20 -8.54 1.04
CA GLU A 68 9.89 -7.14 0.71
C GLU A 68 10.21 -6.22 1.87
N ARG A 69 9.68 -6.54 3.05
CA ARG A 69 9.89 -5.74 4.28
C ARG A 69 11.36 -5.63 4.63
N TYR A 70 12.08 -6.76 4.59
CA TYR A 70 13.52 -6.81 4.86
C TYR A 70 14.30 -5.92 3.88
N ALA A 71 14.13 -6.13 2.58
CA ALA A 71 14.82 -5.34 1.56
C ALA A 71 14.45 -3.85 1.61
N GLY A 72 13.19 -3.53 1.88
CA GLY A 72 12.67 -2.17 2.00
C GLY A 72 13.28 -1.35 3.15
N HIS A 73 13.94 -2.01 4.11
CA HIS A 73 14.61 -1.34 5.24
C HIS A 73 16.14 -1.34 5.14
N LEU A 74 16.72 -1.98 4.12
CA LEU A 74 18.16 -2.01 3.88
C LEU A 74 18.56 -0.92 2.90
N VAL A 75 18.99 0.22 3.43
CA VAL A 75 19.41 1.38 2.65
C VAL A 75 20.91 1.29 2.32
N PRO A 76 21.29 1.13 1.04
CA PRO A 76 22.68 1.05 0.62
C PRO A 76 23.28 2.45 0.45
N ALA A 77 23.99 2.94 1.47
CA ALA A 77 24.54 4.31 1.51
C ALA A 77 25.48 4.62 0.33
N ASP A 78 26.20 3.62 -0.19
CA ASP A 78 27.10 3.71 -1.33
C ASP A 78 26.38 3.95 -2.68
N ARG A 79 25.07 3.70 -2.75
CA ARG A 79 24.24 3.95 -3.93
C ARG A 79 23.59 5.34 -3.93
N LEU A 80 23.72 6.10 -2.85
CA LEU A 80 23.01 7.37 -2.67
C LEU A 80 23.81 8.56 -3.19
N VAL A 81 23.14 9.43 -3.95
CA VAL A 81 23.67 10.72 -4.39
C VAL A 81 22.90 11.83 -3.72
N ARG A 82 23.55 12.67 -2.92
CA ARG A 82 22.90 13.80 -2.24
C ARG A 82 22.94 15.05 -3.11
N SER A 83 21.78 15.55 -3.52
CA SER A 83 21.66 16.74 -4.36
C SER A 83 20.26 17.35 -4.31
N ALA A 84 20.12 18.58 -4.77
CA ALA A 84 18.82 19.15 -5.13
C ALA A 84 18.52 18.82 -6.61
N TRP A 85 17.25 18.64 -6.94
CA TRP A 85 16.85 18.32 -8.31
C TRP A 85 17.37 19.35 -9.33
N ARG A 86 17.39 20.64 -8.99
CA ARG A 86 17.90 21.71 -9.86
C ARG A 86 19.34 21.50 -10.37
N ASN A 87 20.14 20.71 -9.66
CA ASN A 87 21.51 20.37 -10.07
C ASN A 87 21.59 19.08 -10.92
N LEU A 88 20.56 18.22 -10.84
CA LEU A 88 20.48 16.96 -11.58
C LEU A 88 19.72 17.12 -12.90
N GLY A 89 18.76 18.05 -12.94
CA GLY A 89 17.92 18.33 -14.09
C GLY A 89 17.16 17.10 -14.58
N ALA A 90 17.07 16.96 -15.90
CA ALA A 90 16.27 15.90 -16.53
C ALA A 90 16.74 14.47 -16.18
N ALA A 91 17.96 14.26 -15.67
CA ALA A 91 18.42 12.94 -15.24
C ALA A 91 17.60 12.39 -14.05
N ALA A 92 16.94 13.26 -13.29
CA ALA A 92 16.16 12.94 -12.12
C ALA A 92 14.66 13.16 -12.33
N ILE A 93 13.83 12.36 -11.65
CA ILE A 93 12.39 12.60 -11.55
C ILE A 93 12.18 13.99 -10.94
N ASP A 94 11.38 14.81 -11.62
CA ASP A 94 11.01 16.13 -11.12
C ASP A 94 10.08 15.98 -9.91
N PRO A 95 10.47 16.50 -8.72
CA PRO A 95 9.64 16.45 -7.53
C PRO A 95 8.21 16.97 -7.72
N GLU A 96 8.01 17.95 -8.59
CA GLU A 96 6.68 18.55 -8.84
C GLU A 96 5.74 17.62 -9.63
N THR A 97 6.27 16.54 -10.22
CA THR A 97 5.44 15.52 -10.89
C THR A 97 4.97 14.42 -9.94
N LEU A 98 5.43 14.43 -8.68
CA LEU A 98 5.04 13.44 -7.68
C LEU A 98 3.71 13.84 -7.04
N ALA A 99 2.72 12.95 -7.11
CA ALA A 99 1.40 13.17 -6.51
C ALA A 99 1.43 12.92 -4.99
N LEU A 100 2.23 13.70 -4.26
CA LEU A 100 2.37 13.66 -2.81
C LEU A 100 1.37 14.62 -2.15
N TYR A 101 1.80 15.76 -1.61
CA TYR A 101 0.93 16.68 -0.89
C TYR A 101 0.58 17.92 -1.72
N SER A 102 -0.62 18.46 -1.50
CA SER A 102 -1.01 19.73 -2.12
C SER A 102 -0.30 20.91 -1.45
N PRO A 103 -0.22 22.09 -2.12
CA PRO A 103 0.30 23.31 -1.51
C PRO A 103 -0.41 23.68 -0.19
N ASP A 104 -1.73 23.48 -0.13
CA ASP A 104 -2.54 23.75 1.08
C ASP A 104 -2.14 22.84 2.25
N GLN A 105 -1.81 21.57 1.98
CA GLN A 105 -1.33 20.65 3.01
C GLN A 105 0.03 21.08 3.55
N LEU A 106 0.98 21.41 2.66
CA LEU A 106 2.32 21.85 3.03
C LEU A 106 2.31 23.21 3.74
N GLY A 107 1.35 24.07 3.44
CA GLY A 107 1.14 25.36 4.11
C GLY A 107 0.41 25.29 5.45
N ARG A 108 -0.18 24.13 5.81
CA ARG A 108 -0.95 23.97 7.04
C ARG A 108 -0.03 24.06 8.28
N PRO A 109 -0.31 24.93 9.27
CA PRO A 109 0.45 24.97 10.50
C PRO A 109 0.50 23.60 11.20
N GLY A 110 1.70 23.16 11.57
CA GLY A 110 1.91 21.86 12.21
C GLY A 110 1.87 20.66 11.28
N PHE A 111 1.81 20.84 9.95
CA PHE A 111 2.00 19.72 9.02
C PHE A 111 3.43 19.14 9.19
N PRO A 112 3.58 17.82 9.39
CA PRO A 112 4.85 17.26 9.84
C PRO A 112 5.89 17.12 8.72
N PHE A 113 5.47 17.21 7.46
CA PHE A 113 6.32 16.95 6.30
C PHE A 113 6.77 18.22 5.60
N VAL A 114 8.01 18.24 5.14
CA VAL A 114 8.57 19.39 4.39
C VAL A 114 8.22 19.37 2.89
N GLY A 115 7.82 18.21 2.38
CA GLY A 115 7.58 17.97 0.97
C GLY A 115 8.88 17.78 0.17
N LEU A 116 8.72 17.34 -1.07
CA LEU A 116 9.79 17.30 -2.05
C LEU A 116 9.60 18.47 -3.03
N ARG A 117 10.57 19.38 -3.08
CA ARG A 117 10.61 20.50 -4.02
C ARG A 117 11.89 20.47 -4.83
N ARG A 118 11.93 21.16 -5.98
CA ARG A 118 13.11 21.21 -6.86
C ARG A 118 14.37 21.74 -6.17
N ASP A 119 14.19 22.52 -5.10
CA ASP A 119 15.26 23.11 -4.30
C ASP A 119 15.65 22.28 -3.06
N THR A 120 14.87 21.25 -2.72
CA THR A 120 15.11 20.37 -1.58
C THR A 120 16.36 19.53 -1.82
N VAL A 121 17.34 19.62 -0.91
CA VAL A 121 18.50 18.74 -0.92
C VAL A 121 18.11 17.41 -0.27
N THR A 122 18.14 16.34 -1.05
CA THR A 122 17.79 14.98 -0.63
C THR A 122 18.72 13.95 -1.28
N CYS A 123 18.60 12.69 -0.87
CA CYS A 123 19.30 11.57 -1.47
C CYS A 123 18.53 11.03 -2.68
N TRP A 124 19.26 10.64 -3.71
CA TRP A 124 18.76 10.07 -4.95
C TRP A 124 19.42 8.73 -5.22
N VAL A 125 18.71 7.83 -5.89
CA VAL A 125 19.24 6.54 -6.35
C VAL A 125 18.88 6.33 -7.82
N THR A 126 19.76 5.68 -8.57
CA THR A 126 19.49 5.27 -9.95
C THR A 126 18.48 4.12 -9.99
N GLY A 127 17.37 4.35 -10.69
CA GLY A 127 16.47 3.33 -11.21
C GLY A 127 16.56 3.24 -12.74
N ARG A 128 15.86 2.26 -13.32
CA ARG A 128 15.80 2.04 -14.77
C ARG A 128 14.37 2.06 -15.28
N THR A 129 14.17 2.74 -16.41
CA THR A 129 12.91 2.76 -17.15
C THR A 129 12.70 1.45 -17.92
N ALA A 130 11.48 1.21 -18.43
CA ALA A 130 11.21 0.08 -19.31
C ALA A 130 12.07 0.08 -20.59
N ALA A 131 12.47 1.27 -21.07
CA ALA A 131 13.40 1.43 -22.20
C ALA A 131 14.87 1.20 -21.83
N GLY A 132 15.18 0.87 -20.57
CA GLY A 132 16.54 0.64 -20.07
C GLY A 132 17.33 1.91 -19.78
N THR A 133 16.73 3.10 -19.89
CA THR A 133 17.36 4.38 -19.54
C THR A 133 17.39 4.57 -18.02
N ASP A 134 18.53 5.01 -17.51
CA ASP A 134 18.73 5.37 -16.11
C ASP A 134 17.98 6.64 -15.74
N ARG A 135 17.37 6.65 -14.54
CA ARG A 135 16.69 7.81 -13.95
C ARG A 135 16.93 7.86 -12.47
N LEU A 136 17.30 9.04 -11.96
CA LEU A 136 17.44 9.27 -10.53
C LEU A 136 16.05 9.44 -9.89
N VAL A 137 15.82 8.70 -8.81
CA VAL A 137 14.59 8.68 -8.01
C VAL A 137 14.92 9.14 -6.58
N PRO A 138 14.08 9.96 -5.92
CA PRO A 138 14.29 10.28 -4.52
C PRO A 138 14.37 9.01 -3.67
N ALA A 139 15.43 8.84 -2.90
CA ALA A 139 15.65 7.65 -2.07
C ALA A 139 14.53 7.47 -1.03
N SER A 140 13.92 8.57 -0.57
CA SER A 140 12.74 8.60 0.29
C SER A 140 11.52 7.88 -0.29
N LEU A 141 11.46 7.73 -1.63
CA LEU A 141 10.42 6.98 -2.34
C LEU A 141 10.86 5.56 -2.69
N VAL A 142 12.01 5.08 -2.21
CA VAL A 142 12.51 3.74 -2.52
C VAL A 142 12.55 2.83 -1.31
N TRP A 143 13.00 3.34 -0.17
CA TRP A 143 13.07 2.60 1.09
C TRP A 143 12.06 3.13 2.11
N LEU A 144 11.62 2.26 3.01
CA LEU A 144 10.62 2.55 4.05
C LEU A 144 11.24 3.03 5.35
N ALA A 145 12.51 2.70 5.55
CA ALA A 145 13.20 3.00 6.79
C ALA A 145 13.34 4.52 7.03
N PRO A 146 13.21 4.99 8.28
CA PRO A 146 13.48 6.38 8.61
C PRO A 146 14.97 6.68 8.53
N GLY A 147 15.38 7.89 8.15
CA GLY A 147 16.78 8.30 8.21
C GLY A 147 17.12 9.43 7.24
N GLU A 148 18.40 9.80 7.17
CA GLU A 148 18.88 10.96 6.42
C GLU A 148 18.51 10.94 4.91
N HIS A 149 18.33 9.74 4.34
CA HIS A 149 17.91 9.59 2.95
C HIS A 149 16.44 9.97 2.68
N ALA A 150 15.63 10.07 3.74
CA ALA A 150 14.21 10.36 3.72
C ALA A 150 13.82 11.69 4.39
N GLU A 151 14.82 12.48 4.80
CA GLU A 151 14.64 13.72 5.55
C GLU A 151 15.35 14.90 4.90
N SER A 152 14.86 16.11 5.18
CA SER A 152 15.56 17.35 4.88
C SER A 152 15.41 18.31 6.07
N GLU A 153 16.51 18.94 6.48
CA GLU A 153 16.55 19.85 7.63
C GLU A 153 16.00 19.21 8.93
N GLY A 154 16.26 17.92 9.13
CA GLY A 154 15.81 17.17 10.31
C GLY A 154 14.30 16.90 10.35
N ARG A 155 13.59 17.05 9.23
CA ARG A 155 12.17 16.73 9.10
C ARG A 155 11.92 15.76 7.95
N PRO A 156 10.98 14.81 8.10
CA PRO A 156 10.63 13.88 7.03
C PRO A 156 10.09 14.60 5.79
N LEU A 157 10.51 14.13 4.62
CA LEU A 157 10.08 14.69 3.33
C LEU A 157 8.60 14.44 3.07
N HIS A 158 8.13 13.25 3.42
CA HIS A 158 6.76 12.81 3.31
C HIS A 158 6.53 11.57 4.19
N LEU A 159 5.28 11.15 4.34
CA LEU A 159 4.98 9.84 4.92
C LEU A 159 5.61 8.73 4.06
N PRO A 160 6.25 7.70 4.66
CA PRO A 160 6.77 6.56 3.90
C PRO A 160 5.71 5.94 2.99
N VAL A 161 6.04 5.77 1.72
CA VAL A 161 5.13 5.17 0.72
C VAL A 161 5.41 3.67 0.69
N ALA A 162 4.54 2.86 1.28
CA ALA A 162 4.69 1.40 1.30
C ALA A 162 4.55 0.78 -0.10
N ALA A 163 3.58 1.30 -0.88
CA ALA A 163 3.20 0.75 -2.18
C ALA A 163 4.36 0.65 -3.17
N GLY A 164 4.37 -0.44 -3.95
CA GLY A 164 5.29 -0.62 -5.05
C GLY A 164 6.61 -1.26 -4.67
N ILE A 165 6.69 -1.96 -3.54
CA ILE A 165 7.74 -2.93 -3.26
C ILE A 165 7.14 -4.31 -3.44
N ALA A 166 7.78 -5.17 -4.22
CA ALA A 166 7.36 -6.55 -4.31
C ALA A 166 8.52 -7.52 -4.49
N ALA A 167 8.40 -8.70 -3.90
CA ALA A 167 9.31 -9.81 -4.06
C ALA A 167 8.78 -10.79 -5.11
N GLY A 168 9.71 -11.48 -5.78
CA GLY A 168 9.36 -12.49 -6.76
C GLY A 168 10.49 -13.47 -7.03
N PRO A 169 10.19 -14.58 -7.73
CA PRO A 169 11.20 -15.56 -8.13
C PRO A 169 12.13 -15.04 -9.24
N THR A 170 11.78 -13.92 -9.87
CA THR A 170 12.59 -13.26 -10.90
C THR A 170 12.43 -11.74 -10.78
N PRO A 171 13.40 -10.93 -11.26
CA PRO A 171 13.26 -9.48 -11.29
C PRO A 171 12.02 -9.01 -12.06
N ALA A 172 11.64 -9.71 -13.13
CA ALA A 172 10.44 -9.38 -13.91
C ALA A 172 9.14 -9.63 -13.13
N ALA A 173 9.07 -10.72 -12.37
CA ALA A 173 7.91 -11.03 -11.53
C ALA A 173 7.77 -10.01 -10.37
N ALA A 174 8.88 -9.72 -9.69
CA ALA A 174 8.95 -8.71 -8.64
C ALA A 174 8.49 -7.33 -9.16
N ARG A 175 9.05 -6.88 -10.28
CA ARG A 175 8.65 -5.62 -10.93
C ARG A 175 7.17 -5.58 -11.27
N SER A 176 6.65 -6.66 -11.87
CA SER A 176 5.25 -6.69 -12.32
C SER A 176 4.28 -6.61 -11.15
N ALA A 177 4.57 -7.31 -10.04
CA ALA A 177 3.79 -7.22 -8.81
C ALA A 177 3.85 -5.82 -8.19
N ALA A 178 5.05 -5.22 -8.12
CA ALA A 178 5.24 -3.86 -7.62
C ALA A 178 4.47 -2.82 -8.44
N LEU A 179 4.53 -2.89 -9.78
CA LEU A 179 3.76 -1.99 -10.65
C LEU A 179 2.24 -2.18 -10.48
N ALA A 180 1.78 -3.43 -10.34
CA ALA A 180 0.37 -3.71 -10.10
C ALA A 180 -0.12 -3.06 -8.79
N GLU A 181 0.67 -3.13 -7.72
CA GLU A 181 0.34 -2.49 -6.46
C GLU A 181 0.31 -0.95 -6.58
N VAL A 182 1.29 -0.33 -7.28
CA VAL A 182 1.26 1.13 -7.52
C VAL A 182 -0.04 1.55 -8.21
N VAL A 183 -0.49 0.81 -9.22
CA VAL A 183 -1.72 1.10 -9.95
C VAL A 183 -2.96 0.86 -9.09
N GLU A 184 -3.00 -0.21 -8.30
CA GLU A 184 -4.08 -0.53 -7.36
C GLU A 184 -4.27 0.58 -6.33
N ARG A 185 -3.18 1.00 -5.66
CA ARG A 185 -3.22 2.06 -4.64
C ARG A 185 -3.60 3.41 -5.24
N HIS A 186 -3.12 3.73 -6.45
CA HIS A 186 -3.53 4.92 -7.16
C HIS A 186 -5.02 4.91 -7.53
N ALA A 187 -5.51 3.80 -8.07
CA ALA A 187 -6.90 3.65 -8.45
C ALA A 187 -7.81 3.89 -7.24
N LEU A 188 -7.52 3.25 -6.10
CA LEU A 188 -8.30 3.41 -4.89
C LEU A 188 -8.24 4.84 -4.34
N ALA A 189 -7.03 5.40 -4.18
CA ALA A 189 -6.84 6.75 -3.63
C ALA A 189 -7.52 7.81 -4.48
N THR A 190 -7.36 7.75 -5.80
CA THR A 190 -7.96 8.71 -6.72
C THR A 190 -9.49 8.57 -6.75
N ALA A 191 -10.03 7.37 -6.93
CA ALA A 191 -11.48 7.17 -6.98
C ALA A 191 -12.16 7.61 -5.67
N TRP A 192 -11.53 7.33 -4.52
CA TRP A 192 -12.02 7.73 -3.22
C TRP A 192 -12.05 9.25 -3.09
N HIS A 193 -10.88 9.90 -3.15
CA HIS A 193 -10.74 11.34 -2.94
C HIS A 193 -11.44 12.18 -4.01
N ALA A 194 -11.57 11.67 -5.23
CA ALA A 194 -12.28 12.36 -6.31
C ALA A 194 -13.81 12.28 -6.21
N GLY A 195 -14.37 11.56 -5.24
CA GLY A 195 -15.82 11.44 -5.13
C GLY A 195 -16.44 10.51 -6.19
N TRP A 196 -15.64 9.63 -6.80
CA TRP A 196 -16.12 8.76 -7.86
C TRP A 196 -17.02 7.63 -7.34
N ALA A 197 -17.94 7.21 -8.19
CA ALA A 197 -18.76 6.03 -7.95
C ALA A 197 -17.91 4.76 -8.04
N PHE A 198 -18.27 3.77 -7.23
CA PHE A 198 -17.72 2.41 -7.27
C PHE A 198 -18.83 1.47 -7.77
N PRO A 199 -18.94 1.23 -9.10
CA PRO A 199 -19.98 0.35 -9.63
C PRO A 199 -19.86 -1.07 -9.07
N PRO A 200 -20.95 -1.73 -8.63
CA PRO A 200 -20.89 -3.11 -8.17
C PRO A 200 -20.49 -4.07 -9.29
N LEU A 201 -19.75 -5.14 -8.96
CA LEU A 201 -19.53 -6.25 -9.87
C LEU A 201 -20.78 -7.13 -9.94
N ALA A 202 -21.16 -7.52 -11.16
CA ALA A 202 -22.33 -8.36 -11.41
C ALA A 202 -22.12 -9.82 -11.01
N VAL A 203 -20.88 -10.29 -11.02
CA VAL A 203 -20.51 -11.69 -10.73
C VAL A 203 -19.72 -11.75 -9.43
N GLN A 204 -20.05 -12.72 -8.59
CA GLN A 204 -19.28 -13.03 -7.39
C GLN A 204 -18.01 -13.79 -7.76
N PRO A 205 -16.82 -13.22 -7.56
CA PRO A 205 -15.55 -13.80 -8.01
C PRO A 205 -14.97 -14.86 -7.06
N SER A 206 -15.52 -15.00 -5.85
CA SER A 206 -15.02 -15.91 -4.81
C SER A 206 -16.17 -16.51 -4.01
N PRO A 207 -16.01 -17.74 -3.45
CA PRO A 207 -16.93 -18.26 -2.44
C PRO A 207 -17.06 -17.31 -1.25
N VAL A 208 -18.25 -17.27 -0.67
CA VAL A 208 -18.57 -16.44 0.52
C VAL A 208 -18.54 -17.36 1.75
N PRO A 209 -17.68 -17.09 2.75
CA PRO A 209 -17.69 -17.82 4.01
C PRO A 209 -19.01 -17.63 4.78
N ASP A 210 -19.39 -18.60 5.61
CA ASP A 210 -20.55 -18.47 6.49
C ASP A 210 -20.38 -17.30 7.47
N GLY A 211 -21.48 -16.58 7.73
CA GLY A 211 -21.51 -15.48 8.71
C GLY A 211 -20.91 -14.15 8.22
N VAL A 212 -20.44 -14.08 6.98
CA VAL A 212 -19.93 -12.84 6.36
C VAL A 212 -20.69 -12.55 5.08
N ARG A 213 -20.98 -11.26 4.83
CA ARG A 213 -21.50 -10.79 3.55
C ARG A 213 -20.38 -10.09 2.78
N LEU A 214 -20.04 -10.63 1.61
CA LEU A 214 -19.08 -10.03 0.69
C LEU A 214 -19.79 -9.25 -0.43
N ARG A 215 -19.27 -8.07 -0.78
CA ARG A 215 -19.74 -7.26 -1.92
C ARG A 215 -18.53 -6.72 -2.67
N TRP A 216 -18.54 -6.81 -4.00
CA TRP A 216 -17.43 -6.38 -4.83
C TRP A 216 -17.80 -5.19 -5.70
N PHE A 217 -16.83 -4.32 -5.92
CA PHE A 217 -16.98 -3.10 -6.67
C PHE A 217 -15.80 -2.91 -7.63
N GLN A 218 -16.09 -2.32 -8.77
CA GLN A 218 -15.10 -1.79 -9.70
C GLN A 218 -14.45 -0.56 -9.07
N VAL A 219 -13.13 -0.42 -9.26
CA VAL A 219 -12.40 0.80 -8.89
C VAL A 219 -11.94 1.49 -10.18
N PRO A 220 -12.69 2.50 -10.68
CA PRO A 220 -12.32 3.22 -11.89
C PRO A 220 -11.00 3.97 -11.72
N ASN A 221 -10.19 4.00 -12.78
CA ASN A 221 -8.84 4.57 -12.77
C ASN A 221 -8.41 5.04 -14.16
N LEU A 222 -7.32 5.83 -14.21
CA LEU A 222 -6.73 6.35 -15.44
C LEU A 222 -6.47 5.27 -16.51
N LEU A 223 -5.84 4.16 -16.10
CA LEU A 223 -5.33 3.11 -16.99
C LEU A 223 -6.45 2.17 -17.49
N GLY A 224 -7.63 2.22 -16.87
CA GLY A 224 -8.70 1.25 -17.11
C GLY A 224 -8.40 -0.16 -16.59
N ALA A 225 -7.46 -0.30 -15.66
CA ALA A 225 -7.07 -1.58 -15.07
C ALA A 225 -8.24 -2.21 -14.28
N PRO A 226 -8.38 -3.55 -14.26
CA PRO A 226 -9.44 -4.28 -13.56
C PRO A 226 -9.19 -4.35 -12.04
N VAL A 227 -9.07 -3.18 -11.40
CA VAL A 227 -8.93 -3.08 -9.94
C VAL A 227 -10.29 -3.36 -9.30
N VAL A 228 -10.30 -4.21 -8.27
CA VAL A 228 -11.51 -4.65 -7.57
C VAL A 228 -11.39 -4.34 -6.08
N LEU A 229 -12.42 -3.70 -5.53
CA LEU A 229 -12.59 -3.50 -4.09
C LEU A 229 -13.64 -4.48 -3.57
N CYS A 230 -13.40 -5.06 -2.40
CA CYS A 230 -14.33 -5.95 -1.71
C CYS A 230 -14.60 -5.44 -0.29
N THR A 231 -15.86 -5.43 0.12
CA THR A 231 -16.27 -5.21 1.51
C THR A 231 -16.71 -6.54 2.12
N ALA A 232 -16.28 -6.80 3.36
CA ALA A 232 -16.73 -7.91 4.18
C ALA A 232 -17.50 -7.36 5.39
N GLU A 233 -18.81 -7.63 5.42
CA GLU A 233 -19.69 -7.24 6.53
C GLU A 233 -19.90 -8.46 7.45
N GLY A 234 -19.42 -8.36 8.70
CA GLY A 234 -19.58 -9.38 9.73
C GLY A 234 -20.69 -9.04 10.73
N HIS A 235 -21.02 -9.98 11.63
CA HIS A 235 -22.03 -9.75 12.68
C HIS A 235 -21.69 -8.51 13.54
N GLY A 236 -22.69 -7.72 13.95
CA GLY A 236 -22.47 -6.56 14.84
C GLY A 236 -21.83 -5.36 14.14
N ASP A 237 -22.26 -5.04 12.92
CA ASP A 237 -21.80 -3.87 12.14
C ASP A 237 -20.27 -3.79 11.98
N ARG A 238 -19.62 -4.94 11.81
CA ARG A 238 -18.19 -5.03 11.51
C ARG A 238 -17.97 -4.91 10.01
N LEU A 239 -16.97 -4.12 9.60
CA LEU A 239 -16.67 -3.88 8.20
C LEU A 239 -15.17 -4.02 7.95
N GLY A 240 -14.80 -5.03 7.17
CA GLY A 240 -13.47 -5.17 6.60
C GLY A 240 -13.48 -4.80 5.12
N VAL A 241 -12.36 -4.31 4.60
CA VAL A 241 -12.24 -3.89 3.20
C VAL A 241 -10.89 -4.36 2.64
N GLY A 242 -10.90 -4.80 1.39
CA GLY A 242 -9.70 -5.16 0.63
C GLY A 242 -9.79 -4.65 -0.80
N CYS A 243 -8.65 -4.45 -1.45
CA CYS A 243 -8.59 -3.90 -2.80
C CYS A 243 -7.41 -4.51 -3.54
N ALA A 244 -7.65 -5.04 -4.73
CA ALA A 244 -6.63 -5.80 -5.44
C ALA A 244 -6.58 -5.53 -6.95
N LEU A 245 -5.39 -5.70 -7.52
CA LEU A 245 -5.16 -5.84 -8.95
C LEU A 245 -4.36 -7.13 -9.26
N ALA A 246 -4.79 -7.87 -10.28
CA ALA A 246 -4.13 -9.09 -10.76
C ALA A 246 -4.00 -9.08 -12.29
N PRO A 247 -3.15 -8.22 -12.87
CA PRO A 247 -3.23 -7.83 -14.28
C PRO A 247 -2.84 -8.96 -15.24
N ASN A 248 -2.00 -9.89 -14.79
CA ASN A 248 -1.45 -11.00 -15.58
C ASN A 248 -2.24 -12.31 -15.44
N ALA A 249 -3.33 -12.33 -14.67
CA ALA A 249 -4.12 -13.54 -14.50
C ALA A 249 -4.95 -13.85 -15.75
N ALA A 250 -5.29 -15.13 -15.96
CA ALA A 250 -6.17 -15.54 -17.05
C ALA A 250 -7.56 -14.88 -16.95
N ASP A 251 -8.08 -14.78 -15.72
CA ASP A 251 -9.21 -13.93 -15.38
C ASP A 251 -8.77 -12.91 -14.31
N PRO A 252 -8.40 -11.70 -14.72
CA PRO A 252 -7.97 -10.64 -13.80
C PRO A 252 -9.05 -10.19 -12.83
N VAL A 253 -10.32 -10.19 -13.25
CA VAL A 253 -11.43 -9.72 -12.41
C VAL A 253 -11.70 -10.74 -11.31
N ALA A 254 -11.74 -12.03 -11.66
CA ALA A 254 -11.90 -13.09 -10.65
C ALA A 254 -10.71 -13.15 -9.68
N SER A 255 -9.49 -13.05 -10.21
CA SER A 255 -8.27 -13.12 -9.38
C SER A 255 -8.11 -11.92 -8.46
N ALA A 256 -8.38 -10.71 -8.96
CA ALA A 256 -8.42 -9.50 -8.14
C ALA A 256 -9.56 -9.58 -7.11
N GLY A 257 -10.74 -10.03 -7.52
CA GLY A 257 -11.88 -10.19 -6.61
C GLY A 257 -11.62 -11.18 -5.47
N ALA A 258 -10.95 -12.31 -5.74
CA ALA A 258 -10.54 -13.25 -4.71
C ALA A 258 -9.47 -12.67 -3.78
N LYS A 259 -8.47 -11.95 -4.32
CA LYS A 259 -7.44 -11.30 -3.49
C LYS A 259 -8.05 -10.20 -2.61
N ALA A 260 -8.89 -9.33 -3.17
CA ALA A 260 -9.60 -8.30 -2.43
C ALA A 260 -10.53 -8.88 -1.34
N ALA A 261 -11.18 -10.02 -1.60
CA ALA A 261 -11.97 -10.71 -0.59
C ALA A 261 -11.10 -11.27 0.55
N ALA A 262 -9.94 -11.83 0.25
CA ALA A 262 -9.01 -12.33 1.27
C ALA A 262 -8.53 -11.18 2.17
N GLU A 263 -8.15 -10.05 1.58
CA GLU A 263 -7.77 -8.84 2.31
C GLU A 263 -8.93 -8.29 3.16
N ALA A 264 -10.15 -8.29 2.64
CA ALA A 264 -11.33 -7.86 3.40
C ALA A 264 -11.62 -8.75 4.61
N LEU A 265 -11.39 -10.07 4.51
CA LEU A 265 -11.55 -11.00 5.63
C LEU A 265 -10.44 -10.84 6.68
N VAL A 266 -9.18 -10.68 6.25
CA VAL A 266 -8.09 -10.36 7.18
C VAL A 266 -8.30 -9.00 7.84
N SER A 267 -8.85 -8.03 7.11
CA SER A 267 -9.27 -6.74 7.65
C SER A 267 -10.32 -6.91 8.76
N LEU A 268 -11.29 -7.82 8.61
CA LEU A 268 -12.25 -8.15 9.67
C LEU A 268 -11.57 -8.81 10.88
N ASP A 269 -10.67 -9.78 10.70
CA ASP A 269 -9.96 -10.41 11.82
C ASP A 269 -9.13 -9.37 12.60
N THR A 270 -8.50 -8.45 11.88
CA THR A 270 -7.70 -7.37 12.46
C THR A 270 -8.60 -6.36 13.19
N LEU A 271 -9.80 -6.11 12.66
CA LEU A 271 -10.82 -5.27 13.30
C LEU A 271 -11.25 -5.86 14.65
N ASP A 272 -11.42 -7.18 14.73
CA ASP A 272 -11.80 -7.86 15.97
C ASP A 272 -10.73 -7.64 17.05
N ALA A 273 -9.43 -7.74 16.70
CA ALA A 273 -8.34 -7.43 17.63
C ALA A 273 -8.37 -5.97 18.13
N VAL A 274 -8.76 -5.01 17.27
CA VAL A 274 -8.95 -3.61 17.67
C VAL A 274 -10.12 -3.44 18.64
N ILE A 275 -11.24 -4.14 18.37
CA ILE A 275 -12.44 -4.12 19.20
C ILE A 275 -12.19 -4.79 20.55
N GLU A 276 -11.39 -5.85 20.60
CA GLU A 276 -11.00 -6.53 21.85
C GLU A 276 -9.97 -5.73 22.66
N GLY A 277 -9.26 -4.81 22.00
CA GLY A 277 -8.25 -3.97 22.60
C GLY A 277 -6.87 -4.60 22.52
N ILE A 278 -6.09 -4.18 21.52
CA ILE A 278 -4.73 -4.65 21.26
C ILE A 278 -3.67 -3.72 21.88
N PRO A 279 -2.97 -4.13 22.95
CA PRO A 279 -2.03 -3.26 23.66
C PRO A 279 -0.89 -2.73 22.77
N GLU A 280 -0.44 -3.53 21.80
CA GLU A 280 0.68 -3.24 20.90
C GLU A 280 0.44 -1.98 20.04
N TRP A 281 -0.81 -1.59 19.80
CA TRP A 281 -1.14 -0.40 19.00
C TRP A 281 -1.61 0.79 19.83
N SER A 282 -1.51 0.72 21.15
CA SER A 282 -1.89 1.81 22.06
C SER A 282 -1.10 3.11 21.85
N GLY A 283 0.08 3.05 21.21
CA GLY A 283 0.89 4.22 20.87
C GLY A 283 0.38 5.03 19.68
N VAL A 284 -0.48 4.45 18.83
CA VAL A 284 -1.01 5.09 17.60
C VAL A 284 -2.53 5.19 17.60
N LEU A 285 -3.22 4.24 18.21
CA LEU A 285 -4.68 4.22 18.32
C LEU A 285 -5.18 5.10 19.48
N LYS A 286 -6.44 5.50 19.39
CA LYS A 286 -7.17 6.10 20.52
C LYS A 286 -7.45 5.03 21.59
N PRO A 287 -7.75 5.44 22.84
CA PRO A 287 -8.12 4.51 23.89
C PRO A 287 -9.19 3.53 23.43
N HIS A 288 -9.08 2.29 23.92
CA HIS A 288 -10.11 1.28 23.70
C HIS A 288 -11.47 1.76 24.25
N ARG A 289 -12.55 1.43 23.54
CA ARG A 289 -13.92 1.76 23.92
C ARG A 289 -14.83 0.55 23.73
N GLU A 290 -15.53 0.16 24.78
CA GLU A 290 -16.55 -0.91 24.71
C GLU A 290 -17.74 -0.51 23.82
N ASP A 291 -18.10 0.78 23.79
CA ASP A 291 -19.20 1.30 22.96
C ASP A 291 -18.83 1.44 21.46
N ARG A 292 -17.56 1.20 21.11
CA ARG A 292 -16.98 1.33 19.77
C ARG A 292 -17.18 2.71 19.11
N CYS A 293 -17.55 3.75 19.86
CA CYS A 293 -17.73 5.11 19.35
C CYS A 293 -16.38 5.81 19.20
N TYR A 294 -15.41 5.16 18.53
CA TYR A 294 -14.04 5.66 18.41
C TYR A 294 -13.96 6.99 17.67
N GLY A 295 -14.90 7.29 16.77
CA GLY A 295 -14.95 8.56 16.07
C GLY A 295 -15.06 9.77 17.00
N ASP A 296 -15.57 9.59 18.22
CA ASP A 296 -15.71 10.66 19.21
C ASP A 296 -14.37 11.06 19.88
N ASP A 297 -13.34 10.19 19.81
CA ASP A 297 -11.99 10.44 20.37
C ASP A 297 -10.97 10.93 19.32
N TYR A 298 -11.33 10.86 18.04
CA TYR A 298 -10.59 11.49 16.95
C TYR A 298 -11.07 12.92 16.72
N ARG A 299 -10.19 13.77 16.17
CA ARG A 299 -10.59 15.12 15.75
C ARG A 299 -11.62 15.03 14.61
N PRO A 300 -12.57 15.97 14.51
CA PRO A 300 -13.56 15.97 13.42
C PRO A 300 -12.97 15.98 12.00
N ASP A 301 -11.76 16.54 11.84
CA ASP A 301 -11.02 16.58 10.57
C ASP A 301 -10.03 15.41 10.39
N LEU A 302 -10.00 14.47 11.34
CA LEU A 302 -9.13 13.30 11.40
C LEU A 302 -7.63 13.62 11.32
N SER A 303 -7.23 14.85 11.67
CA SER A 303 -5.82 15.29 11.65
C SER A 303 -4.92 14.54 12.64
N ASP A 304 -5.51 13.80 13.58
CA ASP A 304 -4.83 12.95 14.57
C ASP A 304 -4.97 11.44 14.29
N ALA A 305 -5.52 11.05 13.13
CA ALA A 305 -5.48 9.69 12.61
C ALA A 305 -4.24 9.50 11.72
N THR A 306 -3.06 9.38 12.35
CA THR A 306 -1.75 9.49 11.71
C THR A 306 -1.18 8.18 11.14
N ASP A 307 -1.78 7.05 11.46
CA ASP A 307 -1.36 5.72 11.01
C ASP A 307 -2.50 5.02 10.24
N LEU A 308 -2.15 4.08 9.35
CA LEU A 308 -3.12 3.28 8.62
C LEU A 308 -4.01 2.47 9.57
N VAL A 309 -3.46 1.98 10.71
CA VAL A 309 -4.26 1.25 11.70
C VAL A 309 -5.36 2.11 12.35
N CYS A 310 -5.23 3.45 12.34
CA CYS A 310 -6.31 4.33 12.77
C CYS A 310 -7.56 4.19 11.88
N THR A 311 -7.38 3.87 10.60
CA THR A 311 -8.50 3.56 9.69
C THR A 311 -9.26 2.33 10.17
N LEU A 312 -8.57 1.29 10.64
CA LEU A 312 -9.22 0.10 11.20
C LEU A 312 -10.04 0.46 12.45
N GLN A 313 -9.48 1.23 13.38
CA GLN A 313 -10.23 1.66 14.57
C GLN A 313 -11.43 2.54 14.21
N LEU A 314 -11.29 3.42 13.22
CA LEU A 314 -12.42 4.20 12.70
C LEU A 314 -13.48 3.32 12.02
N LEU A 315 -13.09 2.27 11.29
CA LEU A 315 -14.02 1.29 10.70
C LEU A 315 -14.69 0.41 11.77
N ALA A 316 -14.08 0.27 12.96
CA ALA A 316 -14.69 -0.45 14.07
C ALA A 316 -15.88 0.33 14.65
N ASP A 317 -15.98 1.65 14.41
CA ASP A 317 -17.13 2.46 14.75
C ASP A 317 -18.30 2.21 13.77
N PRO A 318 -19.44 1.68 14.24
CA PRO A 318 -20.61 1.39 13.39
C PRO A 318 -21.17 2.61 12.64
N ARG A 319 -20.98 3.82 13.17
CA ARG A 319 -21.42 5.07 12.52
C ARG A 319 -20.52 5.38 11.32
N THR A 320 -19.21 5.23 11.50
CA THR A 320 -18.24 5.43 10.42
C THR A 320 -18.37 4.34 9.36
N ALA A 321 -18.45 3.06 9.75
CA ALA A 321 -18.66 1.95 8.82
C ALA A 321 -19.87 2.16 7.91
N ARG A 322 -21.01 2.60 8.46
CA ARG A 322 -22.21 2.93 7.67
C ARG A 322 -21.99 4.09 6.70
N ARG A 323 -21.26 5.14 7.10
CA ARG A 323 -20.92 6.27 6.21
C ARG A 323 -20.03 5.82 5.05
N ILE A 324 -19.08 4.93 5.32
CA ILE A 324 -18.19 4.34 4.30
C ILE A 324 -18.98 3.50 3.31
N LEU A 325 -19.85 2.60 3.79
CA LEU A 325 -20.72 1.79 2.91
C LEU A 325 -21.62 2.68 2.04
N ALA A 326 -22.23 3.71 2.63
CA ALA A 326 -23.05 4.66 1.88
C ALA A 326 -22.25 5.38 0.78
N ARG A 327 -21.00 5.79 1.09
CA ARG A 327 -20.10 6.44 0.14
C ARG A 327 -19.72 5.53 -1.02
N LEU A 328 -19.47 4.23 -0.78
CA LEU A 328 -19.16 3.25 -1.83
C LEU A 328 -20.34 3.06 -2.81
N THR A 329 -21.57 3.20 -2.33
CA THR A 329 -22.78 3.11 -3.16
C THR A 329 -23.21 4.44 -3.80
N ALA A 330 -22.45 5.51 -3.57
CA ALA A 330 -22.71 6.85 -4.06
C ALA A 330 -21.53 7.38 -4.89
N GLY A 331 -21.62 8.63 -5.34
CA GLY A 331 -20.58 9.30 -6.10
C GLY A 331 -20.97 9.52 -7.56
N ARG A 332 -20.07 10.16 -8.30
CA ARG A 332 -20.26 10.50 -9.71
C ARG A 332 -19.44 9.58 -10.61
N PRO A 333 -19.88 9.27 -11.84
CA PRO A 333 -19.03 8.56 -12.79
C PRO A 333 -17.69 9.30 -12.97
N GLY A 334 -16.61 8.55 -13.03
CA GLY A 334 -15.25 9.05 -13.21
C GLY A 334 -14.31 7.90 -13.55
N GLY A 335 -13.11 8.21 -14.05
CA GLY A 335 -12.12 7.22 -14.46
C GLY A 335 -12.61 6.26 -15.55
N ARG A 336 -11.86 5.16 -15.74
CA ARG A 336 -12.20 4.04 -16.62
C ARG A 336 -12.04 2.73 -15.86
N TRP A 337 -12.77 1.70 -16.26
CA TRP A 337 -12.57 0.34 -15.79
C TRP A 337 -12.90 -0.62 -16.93
N ARG A 338 -12.02 -1.57 -17.21
CA ARG A 338 -12.23 -2.57 -18.26
C ARG A 338 -12.07 -3.97 -17.69
N PRO A 339 -13.01 -4.88 -17.94
CA PRO A 339 -12.82 -6.28 -17.59
C PRO A 339 -11.80 -6.89 -18.55
N GLY A 340 -10.75 -7.52 -18.02
CA GLY A 340 -9.80 -8.32 -18.79
C GLY A 340 -8.34 -7.95 -18.58
N PRO A 341 -7.41 -8.72 -19.20
CA PRO A 341 -5.98 -8.53 -19.05
C PRO A 341 -5.54 -7.15 -19.51
N ILE A 342 -4.52 -6.62 -18.85
CA ILE A 342 -3.93 -5.33 -19.17
C ILE A 342 -2.40 -5.41 -19.07
N ASP A 343 -1.74 -4.90 -20.10
CA ASP A 343 -0.32 -4.57 -20.02
C ASP A 343 -0.18 -3.18 -19.40
N LEU A 344 0.25 -3.16 -18.13
CA LEU A 344 0.38 -1.91 -17.37
C LEU A 344 1.47 -0.99 -17.90
N ASP A 345 2.51 -1.51 -18.55
CA ASP A 345 3.55 -0.68 -19.15
C ASP A 345 3.03 0.05 -20.38
N THR A 346 2.36 -0.69 -21.26
CA THR A 346 1.74 -0.11 -22.45
C THR A 346 0.66 0.90 -22.05
N ALA A 347 -0.15 0.59 -21.04
CA ALA A 347 -1.16 1.51 -20.52
C ALA A 347 -0.54 2.77 -19.91
N ALA A 348 0.51 2.63 -19.08
CA ALA A 348 1.23 3.76 -18.50
C ALA A 348 1.86 4.65 -19.58
N ALA A 349 2.53 4.06 -20.57
CA ALA A 349 3.14 4.78 -21.68
C ALA A 349 2.11 5.56 -22.52
N ALA A 350 0.92 5.00 -22.75
CA ALA A 350 -0.17 5.67 -23.45
C ALA A 350 -0.67 6.94 -22.74
N HIS A 351 -0.43 7.05 -21.44
CA HIS A 351 -0.71 8.23 -20.62
C HIS A 351 0.53 9.09 -20.33
N GLY A 352 1.66 8.80 -20.98
CA GLY A 352 2.92 9.53 -20.75
C GLY A 352 3.53 9.30 -19.36
N LEU A 353 3.11 8.24 -18.66
CA LEU A 353 3.61 7.92 -17.32
C LEU A 353 4.94 7.18 -17.40
N LEU A 354 5.92 7.66 -16.65
CA LEU A 354 7.25 7.09 -16.60
C LEU A 354 7.33 6.01 -15.51
N VAL A 355 7.38 4.74 -15.91
CA VAL A 355 7.64 3.65 -14.96
C VAL A 355 9.13 3.50 -14.73
N VAL A 356 9.58 3.74 -13.48
CA VAL A 356 10.98 3.56 -13.06
C VAL A 356 11.07 2.42 -12.05
N THR A 357 11.91 1.44 -12.34
CA THR A 357 12.16 0.28 -11.49
C THR A 357 13.53 0.38 -10.82
N ILE A 358 13.60 0.16 -9.52
CA ILE A 358 14.83 0.10 -8.75
C ILE A 358 14.95 -1.33 -8.21
N ASP A 359 16.08 -1.98 -8.49
CA ASP A 359 16.43 -3.23 -7.85
C ASP A 359 16.92 -2.94 -6.43
N ILE A 360 16.20 -3.46 -5.44
CA ILE A 360 16.53 -3.35 -4.02
C ILE A 360 16.88 -4.71 -3.41
N THR A 361 17.12 -5.73 -4.25
CA THR A 361 17.47 -7.09 -3.81
C THR A 361 18.77 -7.09 -3.00
N PRO A 362 18.72 -7.44 -1.71
CA PRO A 362 19.93 -7.59 -0.91
C PRO A 362 20.73 -8.84 -1.33
N PRO A 363 22.07 -8.87 -1.18
CA PRO A 363 22.91 -9.97 -1.67
C PRO A 363 22.59 -11.36 -1.09
N ASP A 364 22.09 -11.42 0.14
CA ASP A 364 21.60 -12.65 0.77
C ASP A 364 20.30 -13.16 0.12
N LEU A 365 19.31 -12.29 -0.14
CA LEU A 365 18.11 -12.69 -0.89
C LEU A 365 18.42 -13.12 -2.33
N ALA A 366 19.35 -12.42 -3.00
CA ALA A 366 19.79 -12.79 -4.35
C ALA A 366 20.38 -14.22 -4.41
N ARG A 367 21.16 -14.60 -3.39
CA ARG A 367 21.71 -15.97 -3.26
C ARG A 367 20.63 -17.04 -3.06
N LEU A 368 19.47 -16.65 -2.54
CA LEU A 368 18.31 -17.52 -2.37
C LEU A 368 17.43 -17.59 -3.63
N GLY A 369 17.83 -16.93 -4.72
CA GLY A 369 17.06 -16.88 -5.97
C GLY A 369 15.81 -15.99 -5.89
N LEU A 370 15.78 -15.06 -4.94
CA LEU A 370 14.72 -14.06 -4.83
C LEU A 370 15.18 -12.74 -5.45
N ALA A 371 14.22 -12.01 -5.99
CA ALA A 371 14.39 -10.63 -6.41
C ALA A 371 13.37 -9.75 -5.67
N VAL A 372 13.76 -8.53 -5.33
CA VAL A 372 12.89 -7.51 -4.76
C VAL A 372 13.03 -6.23 -5.57
N ALA A 373 11.90 -5.75 -6.08
CA ALA A 373 11.85 -4.53 -6.88
C ALA A 373 11.05 -3.45 -6.17
N ARG A 374 11.51 -2.22 -6.29
CA ARG A 374 10.70 -1.02 -6.07
C ARG A 374 10.28 -0.44 -7.42
N VAL A 375 9.02 -0.04 -7.57
CA VAL A 375 8.53 0.71 -8.73
C VAL A 375 8.02 2.06 -8.29
N VAL A 376 8.46 3.13 -8.98
CA VAL A 376 7.96 4.49 -8.81
C VAL A 376 7.43 4.98 -10.16
N VAL A 377 6.21 5.49 -10.15
CA VAL A 377 5.55 6.08 -11.33
C VAL A 377 5.13 7.51 -10.98
N PRO A 378 5.92 8.53 -11.37
CA PRO A 378 5.54 9.92 -11.16
C PRO A 378 4.17 10.21 -11.77
N GLY A 379 3.39 11.03 -11.09
CA GLY A 379 1.99 11.29 -11.40
C GLY A 379 1.00 10.31 -10.76
N LEU A 380 1.43 9.10 -10.38
CA LEU A 380 0.57 8.19 -9.63
C LEU A 380 0.67 8.48 -8.13
N ARG A 381 -0.46 8.31 -7.45
CA ARG A 381 -0.69 8.65 -6.04
C ARG A 381 -0.77 7.35 -5.24
N SER A 382 -0.29 7.36 -4.00
CA SER A 382 -0.46 6.21 -3.09
C SER A 382 -1.62 6.42 -2.12
N THR A 383 -1.93 5.39 -1.34
CA THR A 383 -2.84 5.49 -0.20
C THR A 383 -2.11 6.03 1.02
N GLY A 384 -2.85 6.59 1.97
CA GLY A 384 -2.29 7.14 3.20
C GLY A 384 -3.33 7.27 4.31
N PRO A 385 -2.90 7.51 5.55
CA PRO A 385 -3.77 7.69 6.70
C PRO A 385 -4.58 8.98 6.57
N ALA A 386 -5.73 9.04 7.26
CA ALA A 386 -6.67 10.15 7.13
C ALA A 386 -6.07 11.53 7.49
N ALA A 387 -5.07 11.57 8.38
CA ALA A 387 -4.37 12.81 8.71
C ALA A 387 -3.50 13.36 7.55
N PHE A 388 -2.96 12.46 6.72
CA PHE A 388 -1.95 12.75 5.69
C PHE A 388 -2.24 12.11 4.33
N PRO A 389 -3.46 12.28 3.75
CA PRO A 389 -3.74 11.78 2.42
C PRO A 389 -2.84 12.48 1.40
N PHE A 390 -2.44 11.78 0.34
CA PHE A 390 -1.65 12.39 -0.72
C PHE A 390 -2.56 13.17 -1.68
N LEU A 391 -2.73 14.49 -1.51
CA LEU A 391 -3.66 15.30 -2.33
C LEU A 391 -2.97 16.17 -3.39
N GLY A 392 -1.67 15.99 -3.61
CA GLY A 392 -0.92 16.74 -4.63
C GLY A 392 -1.43 16.47 -6.04
N ASP A 393 -1.24 17.46 -6.92
CA ASP A 393 -1.59 17.36 -8.33
C ASP A 393 -0.71 16.28 -8.99
N GLY A 394 -1.37 15.26 -9.54
CA GLY A 394 -0.73 14.12 -10.20
C GLY A 394 -1.16 14.01 -11.65
N ALA A 395 -1.07 12.80 -12.20
CA ALA A 395 -1.62 12.48 -13.51
C ALA A 395 -3.16 12.59 -13.55
N GLU A 396 -3.81 12.38 -12.40
CA GLU A 396 -5.24 12.60 -12.19
C GLU A 396 -5.44 13.66 -11.09
N PRO A 397 -5.67 14.93 -11.48
CA PRO A 397 -6.00 16.01 -10.54
C PRO A 397 -7.27 15.69 -9.75
N LEU A 398 -7.28 16.06 -8.47
CA LEU A 398 -8.42 15.89 -7.59
C LEU A 398 -9.34 17.12 -7.65
N PRO A 399 -10.64 16.99 -7.31
CA PRO A 399 -11.51 18.15 -7.13
C PRO A 399 -10.99 19.05 -5.99
N SER A 400 -11.35 20.33 -6.03
CA SER A 400 -10.97 21.31 -5.01
C SER A 400 -11.43 20.93 -3.58
N ALA A 401 -12.51 20.16 -3.48
CA ALA A 401 -13.00 19.58 -2.23
C ALA A 401 -12.95 18.05 -2.32
N PRO A 402 -11.81 17.41 -1.99
CA PRO A 402 -11.70 15.96 -2.01
C PRO A 402 -12.48 15.29 -0.88
N GLU A 403 -12.89 14.04 -1.07
CA GLU A 403 -13.49 13.20 -0.02
C GLU A 403 -12.53 13.08 1.19
N ARG A 404 -13.09 13.28 2.38
CA ARG A 404 -12.36 13.33 3.67
C ARG A 404 -12.72 12.21 4.61
N LEU A 405 -13.73 11.40 4.30
CA LEU A 405 -13.95 10.14 5.02
C LEU A 405 -12.68 9.29 5.00
N PRO A 406 -12.40 8.54 6.09
CA PRO A 406 -11.23 7.67 6.15
C PRO A 406 -11.34 6.66 5.01
N MET A 407 -10.34 6.64 4.13
CA MET A 407 -10.36 5.75 2.97
C MET A 407 -10.27 4.30 3.44
N PRO A 408 -11.22 3.43 3.06
CA PRO A 408 -11.24 2.05 3.53
C PRO A 408 -10.17 1.24 2.81
N HIS A 409 -9.01 1.13 3.44
CA HIS A 409 -7.89 0.30 3.02
C HIS A 409 -7.12 -0.15 4.26
N VAL A 410 -6.42 -1.27 4.11
CA VAL A 410 -5.53 -1.82 5.12
C VAL A 410 -4.19 -2.15 4.49
#